data_AF-A0A0R1LYZ2-F1
#
_entry.id   AF-A0A0R1LYZ2-F1
#
_cell.length_a   1.000
_cell.length_b   1.000
_cell.length_c   1.000
_cell.angle_alpha   90.00
_cell.angle_beta   90.00
_cell.angle_gamma   90.00
#
_symmetry.space_group_name_H-M   'P 1'
#
loop_
_entity.id
_entity.type
_entity.pdbx_description
1 polymer ?
#
loop_
_entity_poly.entity_id
_entity_poly.type
_entity_poly.pdbx_seq_one_letter_code
_entity_poly.pdbx_strand_id
1 'polypeptide(L)'
;MKTYLKQHWPQLTLVLVVVLTLSVTLFLTVRQDRLTTPLANINVRTGPNINYRTKATLKKGQAVYIVKKTDNWYKIRYDDHQFGWVASWLINQSTSLKAATNLSEATIVLDPGHGGSDSGALSIDQKHDEKTYTLALAKRVANRLRARGAHVIMTRTGDQSVSLGARPELATDNHADAFISFHFDSSPADNLGSGFTTYYYHSNTSLQLAKTINAHLTGLPLTNRGVEVGNFEVIRDNLRPALLLEMGYINTSKDFKAISSTSYQQRVAQDVTNGLADYFKTK
;
A
#
# COMPACT_ATOMS: atom_id res chain seq x y z
N MET A 1 69.35 4.23 0.34
CA MET A 1 68.07 3.50 0.53
C MET A 1 68.11 2.52 1.72
N LYS A 2 69.09 1.59 1.81
CA LYS A 2 69.20 0.65 2.95
C LYS A 2 69.39 1.30 4.33
N THR A 3 70.13 2.41 4.41
CA THR A 3 70.39 3.16 5.66
C THR A 3 69.15 3.93 6.15
N TYR A 4 68.46 4.59 5.23
CA TYR A 4 67.22 5.32 5.52
C TYR A 4 66.12 4.40 6.04
N LEU A 5 65.92 3.25 5.39
CA LEU A 5 64.95 2.24 5.83
C LEU A 5 65.29 1.69 7.22
N LYS A 6 66.56 1.44 7.54
CA LYS A 6 66.98 0.99 8.88
C LYS A 6 66.73 2.05 9.96
N GLN A 7 67.00 3.32 9.66
CA GLN A 7 66.87 4.43 10.61
C GLN A 7 65.40 4.79 10.88
N HIS A 8 64.53 4.68 9.86
CA HIS A 8 63.14 5.11 9.93
C HIS A 8 62.11 3.98 9.98
N TRP A 9 62.55 2.72 10.06
CA TRP A 9 61.67 1.55 10.12
C TRP A 9 60.58 1.64 11.21
N PRO A 10 60.80 2.21 12.41
CA PRO A 10 59.76 2.32 13.43
C PRO A 10 58.67 3.32 13.03
N GLN A 11 59.04 4.45 12.41
CA GLN A 11 58.08 5.46 11.95
C GLN A 11 57.28 4.96 10.75
N LEU A 12 57.94 4.26 9.81
CA LEU A 12 57.28 3.64 8.66
C LEU A 12 56.30 2.56 9.11
N THR A 13 56.67 1.75 10.10
CA THR A 13 55.78 0.74 10.69
C THR A 13 54.59 1.39 11.39
N LEU A 14 54.81 2.46 12.15
CA LEU A 14 53.74 3.22 12.81
C LEU A 14 52.76 3.82 11.79
N VAL A 15 53.26 4.47 10.73
CA VAL A 15 52.42 5.02 9.66
C VAL A 15 51.63 3.91 8.97
N LEU A 16 52.27 2.78 8.67
CA LEU A 16 51.59 1.64 8.07
C LEU A 16 50.47 1.12 8.97
N VAL A 17 50.73 0.97 10.28
CA VAL A 17 49.72 0.53 11.26
C VAL A 17 48.57 1.53 11.38
N VAL A 18 48.85 2.84 11.41
CA VAL A 18 47.82 3.89 11.42
C VAL A 18 46.99 3.87 10.15
N VAL A 19 47.62 3.75 8.98
CA VAL A 19 46.91 3.65 7.70
C VAL A 19 46.07 2.38 7.65
N LEU A 20 46.61 1.23 8.07
CA LEU A 20 45.89 -0.04 8.06
C LEU A 20 44.71 -0.01 9.04
N THR A 21 44.90 0.53 10.25
CA THR A 21 43.83 0.66 11.24
C THR A 21 42.76 1.65 10.78
N LEU A 22 43.12 2.81 10.22
CA LEU A 22 42.15 3.73 9.62
C LEU A 22 41.39 3.07 8.46
N SER A 23 42.09 2.32 7.61
CA SER A 23 41.49 1.60 6.46
C SER A 23 40.54 0.50 6.92
N VAL A 24 40.91 -0.29 7.92
CA VAL A 24 40.06 -1.34 8.52
C VAL A 24 38.88 -0.72 9.25
N THR A 25 39.10 0.35 10.01
CA THR A 25 38.02 1.05 10.73
C THR A 25 37.05 1.68 9.73
N LEU A 26 37.55 2.27 8.65
CA LEU A 26 36.75 2.78 7.53
C LEU A 26 36.01 1.63 6.82
N PHE A 27 36.66 0.49 6.56
CA PHE A 27 36.03 -0.68 5.94
C PHE A 27 34.91 -1.26 6.82
N LEU A 28 35.14 -1.37 8.13
CA LEU A 28 34.16 -1.85 9.10
C LEU A 28 33.02 -0.84 9.34
N THR A 29 33.27 0.47 9.24
CA THR A 29 32.21 1.50 9.31
C THR A 29 31.46 1.70 8.00
N VAL A 30 32.09 1.44 6.85
CA VAL A 30 31.47 1.43 5.51
C VAL A 30 30.67 0.15 5.27
N ARG A 31 30.85 -0.91 6.08
CA ARG A 31 29.84 -1.97 6.29
C ARG A 31 28.59 -1.45 7.01
N GLN A 32 28.05 -0.32 6.55
CA GLN A 32 26.67 0.03 6.81
C GLN A 32 25.79 -1.11 6.30
N ASP A 33 24.81 -1.53 7.11
CA ASP A 33 23.81 -2.54 6.74
C ASP A 33 23.18 -2.13 5.39
N ARG A 34 23.70 -2.67 4.30
CA ARG A 34 23.19 -2.45 2.95
C ARG A 34 21.98 -3.35 2.80
N LEU A 35 20.84 -2.75 2.51
CA LEU A 35 19.61 -3.44 2.17
C LEU A 35 19.18 -3.08 0.75
N THR A 36 18.32 -3.91 0.17
CA THR A 36 17.57 -3.59 -1.05
C THR A 36 16.11 -3.41 -0.68
N THR A 37 15.48 -2.39 -1.22
CA THR A 37 14.05 -2.15 -1.02
C THR A 37 13.21 -3.25 -1.68
N PRO A 38 12.38 -3.97 -0.92
CA PRO A 38 11.58 -5.05 -1.49
C PRO A 38 10.29 -4.54 -2.16
N LEU A 39 9.80 -3.37 -1.75
CA LEU A 39 8.60 -2.73 -2.26
C LEU A 39 8.96 -1.50 -3.13
N ALA A 40 8.07 -1.17 -4.06
CA ALA A 40 8.13 0.08 -4.81
C ALA A 40 7.41 1.22 -4.06
N ASN A 41 7.76 2.46 -4.40
CA ASN A 41 7.12 3.68 -3.89
C ASN A 41 7.18 3.82 -2.35
N ILE A 42 8.27 3.37 -1.73
CA ILE A 42 8.47 3.52 -0.27
C ILE A 42 8.76 4.99 0.02
N ASN A 43 7.95 5.63 0.87
CA ASN A 43 8.12 7.03 1.23
C ASN A 43 9.38 7.25 2.08
N VAL A 44 10.25 8.15 1.64
CA VAL A 44 11.39 8.66 2.41
C VAL A 44 11.01 9.98 3.04
N ARG A 45 11.08 10.06 4.36
CA ARG A 45 10.65 11.22 5.16
C ARG A 45 11.82 12.03 5.69
N THR A 46 11.55 13.26 6.12
CA THR A 46 12.56 14.13 6.76
C THR A 46 12.85 13.75 8.21
N GLY A 47 12.02 12.94 8.87
CA GLY A 47 12.19 12.50 10.26
C GLY A 47 11.52 11.14 10.57
N PRO A 48 11.78 10.56 11.75
CA PRO A 48 11.43 9.18 12.11
C PRO A 48 9.98 9.01 12.58
N ASN A 49 9.00 9.58 11.86
CA ASN A 49 7.58 9.26 12.02
C ASN A 49 6.77 9.76 10.82
N ILE A 50 5.47 9.43 10.80
CA ILE A 50 4.55 9.77 9.70
C ILE A 50 4.18 11.26 9.61
N ASN A 51 4.40 12.05 10.67
CA ASN A 51 4.10 13.49 10.68
C ASN A 51 5.17 14.30 9.92
N TYR A 52 6.34 13.71 9.67
CA TYR A 52 7.37 14.33 8.84
C TYR A 52 7.04 14.23 7.36
N ARG A 53 7.31 15.31 6.61
CA ARG A 53 7.06 15.38 5.18
C ARG A 53 7.82 14.30 4.41
N THR A 54 7.15 13.67 3.45
CA THR A 54 7.80 12.87 2.42
C THR A 54 8.64 13.79 1.53
N LYS A 55 9.86 13.39 1.23
CA LYS A 55 10.78 14.14 0.36
C LYS A 55 11.29 13.37 -0.85
N ALA A 56 11.18 12.04 -0.83
CA ALA A 56 11.52 11.17 -1.94
C ALA A 56 10.73 9.86 -1.83
N THR A 57 10.77 9.06 -2.88
CA THR A 57 10.28 7.68 -2.87
C THR A 57 11.37 6.74 -3.37
N LEU A 58 11.40 5.52 -2.82
CA LEU A 58 12.33 4.49 -3.27
C LEU A 58 11.66 3.55 -4.27
N LYS A 59 12.42 3.11 -5.27
CA LYS A 59 12.00 2.09 -6.24
C LYS A 59 12.23 0.70 -5.65
N LYS A 60 11.56 -0.34 -6.15
CA LYS A 60 11.87 -1.74 -5.82
C LYS A 60 13.29 -2.08 -6.28
N GLY A 61 14.04 -2.83 -5.47
CA GLY A 61 15.42 -3.24 -5.73
C GLY A 61 16.48 -2.15 -5.50
N GLN A 62 16.09 -0.94 -5.10
CA GLN A 62 17.02 0.15 -4.83
C GLN A 62 17.88 -0.18 -3.61
N ALA A 63 19.20 -0.02 -3.75
CA ALA A 63 20.13 -0.18 -2.64
C ALA A 63 20.02 1.01 -1.68
N VAL A 64 19.94 0.70 -0.39
CA VAL A 64 19.96 1.70 0.69
C VAL A 64 20.93 1.26 1.77
N TYR A 65 21.54 2.22 2.44
CA TYR A 65 22.49 1.97 3.51
C TYR A 65 21.94 2.52 4.82
N ILE A 66 21.80 1.68 5.85
CA ILE A 66 21.32 2.16 7.15
C ILE A 66 22.44 2.96 7.83
N VAL A 67 22.10 4.20 8.18
CA VAL A 67 22.98 5.15 8.88
C VAL A 67 22.64 5.21 10.37
N LYS A 68 21.36 5.09 10.74
CA LYS A 68 20.89 5.11 12.13
C LYS A 68 19.56 4.36 12.27
N LYS A 69 19.34 3.71 13.41
CA LYS A 69 18.05 3.11 13.79
C LYS A 69 17.44 3.93 14.94
N THR A 70 16.15 4.23 14.89
CA THR A 70 15.41 4.95 15.94
C THR A 70 13.98 4.42 15.95
N ASP A 71 13.60 3.75 17.03
CA ASP A 71 12.37 2.98 17.12
C ASP A 71 12.18 2.09 15.89
N ASN A 72 11.02 2.17 15.22
CA ASN A 72 10.70 1.44 14.00
C ASN A 72 11.10 2.20 12.71
N TRP A 73 12.08 3.12 12.78
CA TRP A 73 12.53 3.93 11.65
C TRP A 73 14.03 3.80 11.42
N TYR A 74 14.41 3.62 10.16
CA TYR A 74 15.79 3.63 9.72
C TYR A 74 16.09 4.94 9.02
N LYS A 75 17.10 5.67 9.51
CA LYS A 75 17.75 6.71 8.72
C LYS A 75 18.62 5.99 7.71
N ILE A 76 18.34 6.22 6.43
CA ILE A 76 19.05 5.60 5.32
C ILE A 76 19.80 6.65 4.50
N ARG A 77 20.87 6.23 3.84
CA ARG A 77 21.42 6.86 2.65
C ARG A 77 20.90 6.11 1.44
N TYR A 78 20.22 6.79 0.52
CA TYR A 78 19.54 6.16 -0.63
C TYR A 78 20.06 6.62 -2.00
N ASP A 79 20.94 7.62 -2.00
CA ASP A 79 21.69 8.11 -3.16
C ASP A 79 22.95 8.86 -2.64
N ASP A 80 23.77 9.38 -3.55
CA ASP A 80 24.94 10.19 -3.20
C ASP A 80 24.53 11.44 -2.42
N HIS A 81 25.04 11.54 -1.19
CA HIS A 81 24.72 12.58 -0.20
C HIS A 81 23.23 12.73 0.16
N GLN A 82 22.36 11.82 -0.29
CA GLN A 82 20.93 11.87 0.04
C GLN A 82 20.58 10.93 1.19
N PHE A 83 20.07 11.53 2.26
CA PHE A 83 19.66 10.82 3.48
C PHE A 83 18.18 10.99 3.75
N GLY A 84 17.54 10.07 4.44
CA GLY A 84 16.16 10.26 4.90
C GLY A 84 15.71 9.14 5.82
N TRP A 85 14.45 9.18 6.24
CA TRP A 85 13.90 8.18 7.16
C TRP A 85 12.88 7.31 6.45
N VAL A 86 12.99 6.01 6.62
CA VAL A 86 12.02 5.03 6.16
C VAL A 86 11.61 4.14 7.30
N ALA A 87 10.36 3.70 7.26
CA ALA A 87 9.85 2.70 8.18
C ALA A 87 10.61 1.38 8.02
N SER A 88 11.08 0.79 9.12
CA SER A 88 11.90 -0.41 9.09
C SER A 88 11.19 -1.60 8.44
N TRP A 89 9.89 -1.76 8.70
CA TRP A 89 9.06 -2.85 8.18
C TRP A 89 8.86 -2.80 6.66
N LEU A 90 9.05 -1.63 6.02
CA LEU A 90 8.96 -1.52 4.56
C LEU A 90 10.24 -1.96 3.84
N ILE A 91 11.38 -2.07 4.55
CA ILE A 91 12.69 -2.39 3.96
C ILE A 91 13.40 -3.61 4.57
N ASN A 92 13.02 -4.02 5.77
CA ASN A 92 13.58 -5.19 6.44
C ASN A 92 12.53 -6.30 6.52
N GLN A 93 12.60 -7.24 5.56
CA GLN A 93 11.73 -8.42 5.51
C GLN A 93 12.35 -9.67 6.19
N SER A 94 13.60 -9.57 6.66
CA SER A 94 14.36 -10.68 7.27
C SER A 94 13.99 -10.94 8.73
N THR A 95 13.28 -10.03 9.39
CA THR A 95 12.55 -10.34 10.62
C THR A 95 11.17 -10.82 10.22
N SER A 96 10.66 -11.91 10.81
CA SER A 96 9.27 -12.34 10.63
C SER A 96 8.38 -11.11 10.66
N LEU A 97 7.76 -10.77 9.52
CA LEU A 97 6.99 -9.54 9.40
C LEU A 97 5.90 -9.62 10.46
N LYS A 98 6.03 -8.81 11.51
CA LYS A 98 4.97 -8.68 12.50
C LYS A 98 3.74 -8.19 11.73
N ALA A 99 2.61 -8.87 11.89
CA ALA A 99 1.37 -8.43 11.26
C ALA A 99 1.15 -6.95 11.60
N ALA A 100 0.75 -6.14 10.63
CA ALA A 100 0.49 -4.72 10.88
C ALA A 100 -0.56 -4.58 11.98
N THR A 101 -0.19 -3.95 13.11
CA THR A 101 -1.10 -3.68 14.22
C THR A 101 -1.58 -2.23 14.21
N ASN A 102 -1.09 -1.43 13.25
CA ASN A 102 -1.52 -0.06 13.02
C ASN A 102 -1.66 0.20 11.51
N LEU A 103 -2.61 1.07 11.15
CA LEU A 103 -2.83 1.46 9.75
C LEU A 103 -1.57 2.04 9.08
N SER A 104 -0.77 2.79 9.83
CA SER A 104 0.47 3.38 9.32
C SER A 104 1.55 2.35 8.98
N GLU A 105 1.43 1.13 9.49
CA GLU A 105 2.35 0.02 9.22
C GLU A 105 1.90 -0.80 8.00
N ALA A 106 0.62 -0.72 7.65
CA ALA A 106 0.01 -1.59 6.65
C ALA A 106 0.42 -1.22 5.21
N THR A 107 0.66 -2.25 4.41
CA THR A 107 0.66 -2.20 2.94
C THR A 107 -0.73 -2.58 2.45
N ILE A 108 -1.38 -1.69 1.73
CA ILE A 108 -2.75 -1.87 1.24
C ILE A 108 -2.76 -1.78 -0.27
N VAL A 109 -3.27 -2.82 -0.93
CA VAL A 109 -3.55 -2.78 -2.37
C VAL A 109 -5.00 -2.37 -2.57
N LEU A 110 -5.20 -1.33 -3.38
CA LEU A 110 -6.51 -0.90 -3.83
C LEU A 110 -6.68 -1.26 -5.30
N ASP A 111 -7.80 -1.87 -5.62
CA ASP A 111 -8.12 -2.34 -6.95
C ASP A 111 -9.35 -1.61 -7.49
N PRO A 112 -9.17 -0.54 -8.29
CA PRO A 112 -10.28 0.00 -9.03
C PRO A 112 -10.66 -0.98 -10.16
N GLY A 113 -11.85 -1.58 -10.06
CA GLY A 113 -12.37 -2.55 -11.03
C GLY A 113 -12.35 -2.04 -12.46
N HIS A 114 -12.32 -2.97 -13.43
CA HIS A 114 -12.33 -2.67 -14.88
C HIS A 114 -11.11 -1.83 -15.35
N GLY A 115 -11.25 -1.09 -16.45
CA GLY A 115 -10.26 -0.15 -16.97
C GLY A 115 -9.82 -0.42 -18.41
N GLY A 116 -9.43 0.65 -19.10
CA GLY A 116 -9.08 0.63 -20.52
C GLY A 116 -10.28 0.22 -21.36
N SER A 117 -10.15 -0.87 -22.12
CA SER A 117 -11.22 -1.38 -22.99
C SER A 117 -12.41 -1.99 -22.26
N ASP A 118 -12.26 -2.33 -20.97
CA ASP A 118 -13.34 -2.82 -20.13
C ASP A 118 -14.00 -1.64 -19.40
N SER A 119 -15.20 -1.26 -19.82
CA SER A 119 -16.01 -0.20 -19.22
C SER A 119 -16.54 -0.56 -17.83
N GLY A 120 -16.68 -1.86 -17.54
CA GLY A 120 -17.63 -2.36 -16.57
C GLY A 120 -19.07 -2.08 -16.98
N ALA A 121 -19.98 -2.10 -16.02
CA ALA A 121 -21.39 -1.81 -16.26
C ALA A 121 -21.63 -0.36 -16.67
N LEU A 122 -22.68 -0.14 -17.46
CA LEU A 122 -23.10 1.18 -17.89
C LEU A 122 -24.18 1.73 -16.95
N SER A 123 -24.12 3.04 -16.70
CA SER A 123 -25.14 3.76 -15.95
C SER A 123 -26.53 3.67 -16.58
N ILE A 124 -27.54 4.03 -15.78
CA ILE A 124 -28.96 4.10 -16.21
C ILE A 124 -29.18 4.89 -17.52
N ASP A 125 -28.36 5.91 -17.79
CA ASP A 125 -28.45 6.74 -19.00
C ASP A 125 -27.52 6.26 -20.13
N GLN A 126 -26.83 5.14 -19.94
CA GLN A 126 -25.89 4.51 -20.88
C GLN A 126 -24.71 5.41 -21.30
N LYS A 127 -24.41 6.46 -20.53
CA LYS A 127 -23.39 7.47 -20.85
C LYS A 127 -22.16 7.42 -19.95
N HIS A 128 -22.22 6.66 -18.86
CA HIS A 128 -21.15 6.65 -17.88
C HIS A 128 -20.71 5.23 -17.56
N ASP A 129 -19.41 5.00 -17.69
CA ASP A 129 -18.78 3.71 -17.42
C ASP A 129 -18.46 3.56 -15.94
N GLU A 130 -18.70 2.37 -15.40
CA GLU A 130 -18.31 1.97 -14.04
C GLU A 130 -16.83 2.25 -13.74
N LYS A 131 -15.92 1.94 -14.67
CA LYS A 131 -14.46 2.11 -14.53
C LYS A 131 -14.05 3.52 -14.09
N THR A 132 -14.84 4.53 -14.44
CA THR A 132 -14.61 5.94 -14.10
C THR A 132 -14.84 6.17 -12.61
N TYR A 133 -15.93 5.63 -12.08
CA TYR A 133 -16.30 5.78 -10.67
C TYR A 133 -15.46 4.90 -9.76
N THR A 134 -15.09 3.69 -10.19
CA THR A 134 -14.21 2.81 -9.40
C THR A 134 -12.84 3.46 -9.20
N LEU A 135 -12.28 4.04 -10.27
CA LEU A 135 -11.02 4.78 -10.20
C LEU A 135 -11.11 6.01 -9.29
N ALA A 136 -12.19 6.78 -9.41
CA ALA A 136 -12.41 7.97 -8.59
C ALA A 136 -12.51 7.62 -7.10
N LEU A 137 -13.29 6.58 -6.76
CA LEU A 137 -13.46 6.12 -5.38
C LEU A 137 -12.15 5.59 -4.81
N ALA A 138 -11.45 4.70 -5.54
CA ALA A 138 -10.19 4.13 -5.11
C ALA A 138 -9.11 5.21 -4.89
N LYS A 139 -9.04 6.25 -5.74
CA LYS A 139 -8.12 7.39 -5.55
C LYS A 139 -8.42 8.16 -4.26
N ARG A 140 -9.70 8.36 -3.92
CA ARG A 140 -10.09 9.03 -2.67
C ARG A 140 -9.69 8.20 -1.45
N VAL A 141 -9.93 6.89 -1.49
CA VAL A 141 -9.48 5.96 -0.44
C VAL A 141 -7.95 6.00 -0.33
N ALA A 142 -7.23 5.93 -1.46
CA ALA A 142 -5.78 5.97 -1.50
C ALA A 142 -5.21 7.22 -0.84
N ASN A 143 -5.77 8.39 -1.16
CA ASN A 143 -5.31 9.67 -0.60
C ASN A 143 -5.48 9.70 0.93
N ARG A 144 -6.61 9.19 1.42
CA ARG A 144 -6.91 9.16 2.85
C ARG A 144 -6.04 8.16 3.62
N LEU A 145 -5.83 6.97 3.06
CA LEU A 145 -4.94 5.95 3.62
C LEU A 145 -3.48 6.45 3.68
N ARG A 146 -2.99 7.06 2.59
CA ARG A 146 -1.65 7.67 2.54
C ARG A 146 -1.50 8.79 3.56
N ALA A 147 -2.53 9.62 3.74
CA ALA A 147 -2.54 10.66 4.77
C ALA A 147 -2.46 10.10 6.20
N ARG A 148 -2.92 8.86 6.42
CA ARG A 148 -2.78 8.12 7.67
C ARG A 148 -1.51 7.26 7.76
N GLY A 149 -0.60 7.41 6.80
CA GLY A 149 0.72 6.78 6.80
C GLY A 149 0.80 5.39 6.16
N ALA A 150 -0.32 4.80 5.74
CA ALA A 150 -0.32 3.50 5.08
C ALA A 150 0.47 3.54 3.76
N HIS A 151 1.14 2.44 3.43
CA HIS A 151 1.71 2.24 2.10
C HIS A 151 0.60 1.76 1.16
N VAL A 152 0.29 2.56 0.14
CA VAL A 152 -0.84 2.27 -0.75
C VAL A 152 -0.36 2.05 -2.17
N ILE A 153 -0.62 0.84 -2.67
CA ILE A 153 -0.41 0.41 -4.04
C ILE A 153 -1.78 0.35 -4.73
N MET A 154 -1.86 0.78 -5.98
CA MET A 154 -3.09 0.68 -6.77
C MET A 154 -2.83 -0.21 -7.99
N THR A 155 -3.75 -1.12 -8.32
CA THR A 155 -3.64 -1.96 -9.53
C THR A 155 -3.64 -1.11 -10.80
N ARG A 156 -4.40 -0.01 -10.78
CA ARG A 156 -4.34 1.06 -11.79
C ARG A 156 -4.50 2.45 -11.17
N THR A 157 -3.84 3.44 -11.77
CA THR A 157 -3.87 4.86 -11.36
C THR A 157 -4.48 5.78 -12.43
N GLY A 158 -4.74 5.25 -13.62
CA GLY A 158 -5.41 5.90 -14.74
C GLY A 158 -6.45 4.96 -15.37
N ASP A 159 -6.90 5.33 -16.56
CA ASP A 159 -7.74 4.47 -17.39
C ASP A 159 -6.87 3.52 -18.22
N GLN A 160 -6.48 2.40 -17.62
CA GLN A 160 -5.74 1.34 -18.29
C GLN A 160 -6.31 -0.03 -17.94
N SER A 161 -6.17 -0.98 -18.85
CA SER A 161 -6.56 -2.37 -18.61
C SER A 161 -5.56 -3.06 -17.68
N VAL A 162 -6.10 -3.86 -16.76
CA VAL A 162 -5.36 -4.77 -15.88
C VAL A 162 -6.12 -6.09 -15.87
N SER A 163 -5.46 -7.21 -16.20
CA SER A 163 -6.09 -8.53 -16.19
C SER A 163 -6.55 -8.92 -14.79
N LEU A 164 -7.54 -9.81 -14.68
CA LEU A 164 -8.07 -10.25 -13.39
C LEU A 164 -6.98 -10.90 -12.53
N GLY A 165 -6.19 -11.83 -13.08
CA GLY A 165 -5.09 -12.50 -12.35
C GLY A 165 -3.94 -11.58 -11.89
N ALA A 166 -3.63 -10.50 -12.63
CA ALA A 166 -2.55 -9.59 -12.22
C ALA A 166 -2.88 -8.78 -10.94
N ARG A 167 -4.17 -8.62 -10.62
CA ARG A 167 -4.65 -7.85 -9.46
C ARG A 167 -4.32 -8.55 -8.12
N PRO A 168 -4.67 -9.83 -7.89
CA PRO A 168 -4.26 -10.57 -6.70
C PRO A 168 -2.76 -10.89 -6.67
N GLU A 169 -2.11 -11.08 -7.83
CA GLU A 169 -0.64 -11.22 -7.91
C GLU A 169 0.06 -9.99 -7.33
N LEU A 170 -0.38 -8.77 -7.71
CA LEU A 170 0.16 -7.53 -7.17
C LEU A 170 0.05 -7.46 -5.63
N ALA A 171 -1.05 -7.95 -5.05
CA ALA A 171 -1.22 -8.03 -3.60
C ALA A 171 -0.26 -9.02 -2.95
N THR A 172 -0.10 -10.17 -3.58
CA THR A 172 0.78 -11.25 -3.12
C THR A 172 2.25 -10.81 -3.15
N ASP A 173 2.70 -10.28 -4.29
CA ASP A 173 4.08 -9.84 -4.54
C ASP A 173 4.54 -8.68 -3.65
N ASN A 174 3.59 -7.88 -3.18
CA ASN A 174 3.86 -6.77 -2.26
C ASN A 174 3.50 -7.10 -0.81
N HIS A 175 3.19 -8.37 -0.51
CA HIS A 175 2.85 -8.85 0.82
C HIS A 175 1.74 -8.02 1.50
N ALA A 176 0.74 -7.58 0.73
CA ALA A 176 -0.26 -6.64 1.19
C ALA A 176 -0.98 -7.16 2.46
N ASP A 177 -1.16 -6.30 3.46
CA ASP A 177 -1.90 -6.63 4.67
C ASP A 177 -3.42 -6.64 4.44
N ALA A 178 -3.87 -5.93 3.39
CA ALA A 178 -5.24 -5.98 2.87
C ALA A 178 -5.28 -5.65 1.37
N PHE A 179 -6.22 -6.27 0.66
CA PHE A 179 -6.61 -5.96 -0.71
C PHE A 179 -8.08 -5.53 -0.74
N ILE A 180 -8.39 -4.38 -1.35
CA ILE A 180 -9.76 -3.87 -1.46
C ILE A 180 -10.05 -3.55 -2.92
N SER A 181 -10.96 -4.31 -3.54
CA SER A 181 -11.49 -4.03 -4.86
C SER A 181 -12.76 -3.18 -4.78
N PHE A 182 -12.92 -2.25 -5.71
CA PHE A 182 -14.05 -1.32 -5.79
C PHE A 182 -14.79 -1.50 -7.10
N HIS A 183 -16.10 -1.73 -6.99
CA HIS A 183 -17.03 -1.96 -8.09
C HIS A 183 -18.38 -1.26 -7.81
N PHE A 184 -19.23 -1.23 -8.83
CA PHE A 184 -20.64 -0.87 -8.72
C PHE A 184 -21.48 -1.91 -9.45
N ASP A 185 -22.44 -2.48 -8.74
CA ASP A 185 -23.24 -3.60 -9.21
C ASP A 185 -24.12 -3.18 -10.39
N SER A 186 -24.68 -4.16 -11.08
CA SER A 186 -25.71 -3.93 -12.09
C SER A 186 -26.74 -5.05 -12.08
N SER A 187 -27.96 -4.72 -12.47
CA SER A 187 -29.04 -5.70 -12.61
C SER A 187 -29.38 -5.95 -14.09
N PRO A 188 -29.95 -7.11 -14.46
CA PRO A 188 -30.35 -7.39 -15.84
C PRO A 188 -31.35 -6.37 -16.43
N ALA A 189 -32.11 -5.70 -15.58
CA ALA A 189 -33.00 -4.62 -15.95
C ALA A 189 -32.76 -3.40 -15.06
N ASP A 190 -32.97 -2.22 -15.63
CA ASP A 190 -32.82 -0.93 -14.96
C ASP A 190 -33.74 -0.82 -13.74
N ASN A 191 -33.20 -0.23 -12.67
CA ASN A 191 -33.90 -0.03 -11.38
C ASN A 191 -34.40 -1.31 -10.68
N LEU A 192 -33.89 -2.50 -11.05
CA LEU A 192 -34.25 -3.76 -10.39
C LEU A 192 -33.46 -3.97 -9.07
N GLY A 193 -32.17 -3.64 -9.06
CA GLY A 193 -31.30 -3.76 -7.89
C GLY A 193 -31.04 -2.43 -7.19
N SER A 194 -30.78 -2.45 -5.88
CA SER A 194 -30.36 -1.25 -5.13
C SER A 194 -29.60 -1.68 -3.87
N GLY A 195 -28.78 -0.77 -3.36
CA GLY A 195 -27.95 -0.97 -2.17
C GLY A 195 -26.53 -1.39 -2.51
N PHE A 196 -25.72 -1.57 -1.47
CA PHE A 196 -24.31 -1.96 -1.58
C PHE A 196 -24.02 -3.22 -0.77
N THR A 197 -23.02 -3.99 -1.21
CA THR A 197 -22.64 -5.27 -0.59
C THR A 197 -21.13 -5.32 -0.42
N THR A 198 -20.67 -5.84 0.73
CA THR A 198 -19.26 -6.18 0.95
C THR A 198 -19.05 -7.67 0.69
N TYR A 199 -18.31 -8.02 -0.35
CA TYR A 199 -17.98 -9.40 -0.68
C TYR A 199 -16.61 -9.82 -0.14
N TYR A 200 -16.54 -11.08 0.30
CA TYR A 200 -15.31 -11.77 0.67
C TYR A 200 -15.35 -13.22 0.11
N TYR A 201 -14.21 -13.90 0.06
CA TYR A 201 -14.17 -15.32 -0.34
C TYR A 201 -13.63 -16.22 0.78
N HIS A 202 -12.42 -15.94 1.27
CA HIS A 202 -11.75 -16.76 2.27
C HIS A 202 -12.19 -16.41 3.69
N SER A 203 -13.06 -17.22 4.30
CA SER A 203 -13.60 -16.95 5.64
C SER A 203 -12.54 -16.83 6.74
N ASN A 204 -11.47 -17.62 6.66
CA ASN A 204 -10.38 -17.66 7.64
C ASN A 204 -9.48 -16.42 7.60
N THR A 205 -9.35 -15.74 6.47
CA THR A 205 -8.46 -14.59 6.30
C THR A 205 -9.20 -13.26 6.13
N SER A 206 -10.39 -13.28 5.55
CA SER A 206 -11.06 -12.08 5.02
C SER A 206 -12.38 -11.73 5.72
N LEU A 207 -13.04 -12.67 6.40
CA LEU A 207 -14.34 -12.39 7.04
C LEU A 207 -14.27 -11.30 8.11
N GLN A 208 -13.21 -11.30 8.94
CA GLN A 208 -13.04 -10.26 9.96
C GLN A 208 -12.83 -8.89 9.31
N LEU A 209 -12.03 -8.82 8.24
CA LEU A 209 -11.82 -7.59 7.46
C LEU A 209 -13.15 -7.09 6.87
N ALA A 210 -13.94 -8.00 6.30
CA ALA A 210 -15.23 -7.72 5.68
C ALA A 210 -16.22 -7.14 6.71
N LYS A 211 -16.39 -7.82 7.84
CA LYS A 211 -17.29 -7.38 8.93
C LYS A 211 -16.87 -6.04 9.50
N THR A 212 -15.58 -5.85 9.77
CA THR A 212 -15.09 -4.58 10.32
C THR A 212 -15.34 -3.44 9.34
N ILE A 213 -14.94 -3.56 8.08
CA ILE A 213 -15.16 -2.48 7.09
C ILE A 213 -16.65 -2.22 6.87
N ASN A 214 -17.48 -3.26 6.72
CA ASN A 214 -18.91 -3.11 6.50
C ASN A 214 -19.62 -2.41 7.66
N ALA A 215 -19.19 -2.63 8.91
CA ALA A 215 -19.73 -1.96 10.09
C ALA A 215 -19.47 -0.45 10.10
N HIS A 216 -18.45 0.04 9.38
CA HIS A 216 -18.21 1.48 9.22
C HIS A 216 -19.02 2.10 8.07
N LEU A 217 -19.52 1.29 7.12
CA LEU A 217 -20.36 1.75 6.01
C LEU A 217 -21.80 2.05 6.49
N THR A 218 -21.92 3.07 7.34
CA THR A 218 -23.18 3.49 7.97
C THR A 218 -23.52 4.93 7.59
N GLY A 219 -24.82 5.28 7.58
CA GLY A 219 -25.25 6.64 7.24
C GLY A 219 -25.04 7.04 5.77
N LEU A 220 -24.89 6.06 4.88
CA LEU A 220 -24.94 6.23 3.43
C LEU A 220 -26.40 6.30 2.95
N PRO A 221 -26.69 6.99 1.83
CA PRO A 221 -28.05 7.08 1.26
C PRO A 221 -28.56 5.79 0.62
N LEU A 222 -27.70 4.78 0.47
CA LEU A 222 -28.01 3.48 -0.11
C LEU A 222 -28.11 2.43 1.00
N THR A 223 -28.92 1.40 0.78
CA THR A 223 -29.10 0.32 1.76
C THR A 223 -27.84 -0.52 1.87
N ASN A 224 -27.34 -0.72 3.09
CA ASN A 224 -26.28 -1.69 3.37
C ASN A 224 -26.87 -3.11 3.33
N ARG A 225 -26.48 -3.92 2.35
CA ARG A 225 -26.97 -5.31 2.17
C ARG A 225 -26.15 -6.32 2.96
N GLY A 226 -25.13 -5.88 3.67
CA GLY A 226 -24.32 -6.71 4.55
C GLY A 226 -23.07 -7.27 3.89
N VAL A 227 -22.62 -8.39 4.45
CA VAL A 227 -21.38 -9.08 4.08
C VAL A 227 -21.75 -10.44 3.52
N GLU A 228 -21.31 -10.72 2.30
CA GLU A 228 -21.68 -11.94 1.55
C GLU A 228 -20.45 -12.66 0.99
N VAL A 229 -20.55 -13.97 0.81
CA VAL A 229 -19.51 -14.73 0.09
C VAL A 229 -19.68 -14.47 -1.40
N GLY A 230 -18.61 -14.07 -2.08
CA GLY A 230 -18.59 -13.80 -3.52
C GLY A 230 -17.45 -14.54 -4.24
N ASN A 231 -17.76 -15.30 -5.29
CA ASN A 231 -16.78 -16.04 -6.07
C ASN A 231 -16.18 -15.18 -7.21
N PHE A 232 -15.51 -14.08 -6.84
CA PHE A 232 -14.83 -13.20 -7.79
C PHE A 232 -13.33 -13.48 -7.82
N GLU A 233 -12.73 -13.58 -9.01
CA GLU A 233 -11.33 -13.97 -9.19
C GLU A 233 -10.35 -13.16 -8.33
N VAL A 234 -10.54 -11.85 -8.26
CA VAL A 234 -9.66 -10.92 -7.53
C VAL A 234 -9.63 -11.10 -6.01
N ILE A 235 -10.64 -11.78 -5.44
CA ILE A 235 -10.69 -12.14 -4.01
C ILE A 235 -10.60 -13.64 -3.77
N ARG A 236 -10.99 -14.48 -4.73
CA ARG A 236 -10.83 -15.94 -4.69
C ARG A 236 -9.36 -16.33 -4.80
N ASP A 237 -8.67 -15.79 -5.79
CA ASP A 237 -7.29 -16.20 -6.10
C ASP A 237 -6.26 -15.32 -5.37
N ASN A 238 -6.71 -14.56 -4.38
CA ASN A 238 -5.89 -13.68 -3.55
C ASN A 238 -5.45 -14.38 -2.28
N LEU A 239 -4.13 -14.51 -2.09
CA LEU A 239 -3.54 -15.12 -0.90
C LEU A 239 -3.48 -14.17 0.30
N ARG A 240 -3.88 -12.91 0.12
CA ARG A 240 -3.93 -11.87 1.16
C ARG A 240 -5.37 -11.63 1.60
N PRO A 241 -5.62 -11.08 2.81
CA PRO A 241 -6.98 -10.66 3.20
C PRO A 241 -7.60 -9.74 2.16
N ALA A 242 -8.72 -10.12 1.56
CA ALA A 242 -9.23 -9.49 0.34
C ALA A 242 -10.74 -9.30 0.36
N LEU A 243 -11.19 -8.10 -0.01
CA LEU A 243 -12.60 -7.73 -0.16
C LEU A 243 -12.89 -7.19 -1.56
N LEU A 244 -14.14 -7.31 -2.00
CA LEU A 244 -14.70 -6.59 -3.12
C LEU A 244 -15.92 -5.80 -2.62
N LEU A 245 -15.93 -4.49 -2.85
CA LEU A 245 -16.99 -3.59 -2.42
C LEU A 245 -17.84 -3.19 -3.62
N GLU A 246 -19.08 -3.66 -3.66
CA GLU A 246 -20.09 -3.23 -4.63
C GLU A 246 -20.86 -2.05 -4.06
N MET A 247 -20.51 -0.82 -4.44
CA MET A 247 -20.95 0.40 -3.74
C MET A 247 -22.21 1.06 -4.32
N GLY A 248 -23.20 0.24 -4.70
CA GLY A 248 -24.46 0.68 -5.32
C GLY A 248 -24.65 0.09 -6.71
N TYR A 249 -25.90 0.07 -7.20
CA TYR A 249 -26.21 -0.41 -8.56
C TYR A 249 -26.13 0.74 -9.58
N ILE A 250 -25.18 0.67 -10.53
CA ILE A 250 -24.92 1.77 -11.46
C ILE A 250 -26.09 2.01 -12.44
N ASN A 251 -26.85 0.96 -12.77
CA ASN A 251 -28.04 1.04 -13.62
C ASN A 251 -29.35 1.22 -12.82
N THR A 252 -29.26 1.77 -11.61
CA THR A 252 -30.42 2.19 -10.82
C THR A 252 -30.37 3.69 -10.58
N SER A 253 -31.43 4.41 -10.97
CA SER A 253 -31.48 5.88 -10.97
C SER A 253 -31.17 6.48 -9.59
N LYS A 254 -31.71 5.89 -8.53
CA LYS A 254 -31.47 6.30 -7.13
C LYS A 254 -30.00 6.12 -6.74
N ASP A 255 -29.46 4.95 -7.03
CA ASP A 255 -28.10 4.56 -6.66
C ASP A 255 -27.08 5.37 -7.46
N PHE A 256 -27.28 5.52 -8.77
CA PHE A 256 -26.39 6.30 -9.63
C PHE A 256 -26.30 7.77 -9.22
N LYS A 257 -27.40 8.37 -8.74
CA LYS A 257 -27.38 9.71 -8.14
C LYS A 257 -26.46 9.80 -6.92
N ALA A 258 -26.36 8.73 -6.12
CA ALA A 258 -25.40 8.65 -5.03
C ALA A 258 -23.98 8.38 -5.54
N ILE A 259 -23.79 7.36 -6.39
CA ILE A 259 -22.49 6.95 -6.97
C ILE A 259 -21.76 8.13 -7.62
N SER A 260 -22.47 8.93 -8.40
CA SER A 260 -21.93 10.10 -9.10
C SER A 260 -21.64 11.30 -8.19
N SER A 261 -22.17 11.30 -6.96
CA SER A 261 -21.94 12.37 -6.00
C SER A 261 -20.56 12.31 -5.37
N THR A 262 -19.86 13.45 -5.36
CA THR A 262 -18.60 13.59 -4.63
C THR A 262 -18.77 13.37 -3.12
N SER A 263 -19.91 13.76 -2.53
CA SER A 263 -20.14 13.60 -1.09
C SER A 263 -20.27 12.11 -0.71
N TYR A 264 -20.94 11.32 -1.54
CA TYR A 264 -21.04 9.87 -1.35
C TYR A 264 -19.65 9.22 -1.43
N GLN A 265 -18.90 9.50 -2.50
CA GLN A 265 -17.56 8.94 -2.67
C GLN A 265 -16.60 9.33 -1.54
N GLN A 266 -16.68 10.58 -1.04
CA GLN A 266 -15.87 11.02 0.11
C GLN A 266 -16.27 10.30 1.39
N ARG A 267 -17.58 10.08 1.62
CA ARG A 267 -18.08 9.36 2.78
C ARG A 267 -17.65 7.89 2.75
N VAL A 268 -17.84 7.20 1.63
CA VAL A 268 -17.36 5.82 1.45
C VAL A 268 -15.85 5.75 1.68
N ALA A 269 -15.07 6.69 1.13
CA ALA A 269 -13.63 6.72 1.34
C ALA A 269 -13.24 6.95 2.81
N GLN A 270 -13.99 7.76 3.55
CA GLN A 270 -13.84 7.95 5.00
C GLN A 270 -14.13 6.67 5.77
N ASP A 271 -15.22 6.00 5.45
CA ASP A 271 -15.69 4.82 6.17
C ASP A 271 -14.77 3.62 5.91
N VAL A 272 -14.33 3.39 4.67
CA VAL A 272 -13.32 2.35 4.34
C VAL A 272 -12.00 2.63 5.06
N THR A 273 -11.55 3.89 5.10
CA THR A 273 -10.32 4.27 5.83
C THR A 273 -10.43 4.01 7.33
N ASN A 274 -11.60 4.25 7.92
CA ASN A 274 -11.84 4.01 9.34
C ASN A 274 -11.93 2.51 9.65
N GLY A 275 -12.65 1.75 8.82
CA GLY A 275 -12.73 0.30 8.97
C GLY A 275 -11.39 -0.40 8.85
N LEU A 276 -10.53 0.03 7.92
CA LEU A 276 -9.15 -0.46 7.85
C LEU A 276 -8.34 -0.08 9.11
N ALA A 277 -8.50 1.14 9.62
CA ALA A 277 -7.80 1.55 10.83
C ALA A 277 -8.20 0.72 12.05
N ASP A 278 -9.48 0.42 12.19
CA ASP A 278 -9.98 -0.37 13.31
C ASP A 278 -9.67 -1.87 13.12
N TYR A 279 -9.66 -2.38 11.89
CA TYR A 279 -9.20 -3.74 11.59
C TYR A 279 -7.76 -3.98 12.06
N PHE A 280 -6.84 -3.05 11.74
CA PHE A 280 -5.43 -3.22 12.12
C PHE A 280 -5.19 -3.08 13.63
N LYS A 281 -5.98 -2.28 14.36
CA LYS A 281 -5.86 -2.22 15.83
C LYS A 281 -6.19 -3.52 16.55
N THR A 282 -6.99 -4.39 15.91
CA THR A 282 -7.46 -5.66 16.50
C THR A 282 -6.56 -6.85 16.19
N LYS A 283 -5.44 -6.64 15.47
CA LYS A 283 -4.45 -7.68 15.13
C LYS A 283 -3.31 -7.79 16.14
#